data_AF-C7LXD2-F1
#
_entry.id   AF-C7LXD2-F1
#
_cell.length_a   1.000
_cell.length_b   1.000
_cell.length_c   1.000
_cell.angle_alpha   90.00
_cell.angle_beta   90.00
_cell.angle_gamma   90.00
#
_symmetry.space_group_name_H-M   'P 1'
#
loop_
_entity.id
_entity.type
_entity.pdbx_description
1 polymer ?
#
loop_
_entity_poly.entity_id
_entity_poly.type
_entity_poly.pdbx_seq_one_letter_code
_entity_poly.pdbx_strand_id
1 'polypeptide(L)'
;MNKSVEQHDLGKHRRHSRKGFSAQPNADESSYVPCRSGDCAQCPSYDLCRKRVLIVGGIERMEKAYRKLVEERGGIFEYHAGHMKSGGKGLENSVQRADLVLCPVNCNSHGACLKVKSLGKKFKKPVHMLSNFSLSAVARTMERLHAAN
;
A
#
# COMPACT_ATOMS: atom_id res chain seq x y z
N MET A 1 -7.99 60.27 39.45
CA MET A 1 -9.06 59.33 39.07
C MET A 1 -8.55 57.88 39.06
N ASN A 2 -8.47 57.28 40.25
CA ASN A 2 -9.01 55.95 40.62
C ASN A 2 -10.08 55.44 39.62
N LYS A 3 -10.22 54.15 39.29
CA LYS A 3 -9.83 52.89 39.95
C LYS A 3 -10.12 51.72 38.99
N SER A 4 -9.34 50.63 39.14
CA SER A 4 -9.72 49.20 39.06
C SER A 4 -10.26 48.68 37.70
N VAL A 5 -10.13 47.42 37.31
CA VAL A 5 -10.30 46.12 38.01
C VAL A 5 -9.57 45.09 37.11
N GLU A 6 -8.58 44.37 37.62
CA GLU A 6 -8.54 42.89 37.83
C GLU A 6 -8.65 42.02 36.56
N GLN A 7 -8.12 40.81 36.45
CA GLN A 7 -7.19 39.95 37.17
C GLN A 7 -7.01 38.71 36.26
N HIS A 8 -6.09 37.84 36.68
CA HIS A 8 -5.99 36.41 36.41
C HIS A 8 -5.28 35.93 35.15
N ASP A 9 -4.64 34.76 35.14
CA ASP A 9 -3.97 33.88 36.10
C ASP A 9 -3.57 32.65 35.25
N LEU A 10 -2.62 31.86 35.73
CA LEU A 10 -2.34 30.47 35.37
C LEU A 10 -1.64 30.17 34.03
N GLY A 11 -0.42 29.67 34.19
CA GLY A 11 0.31 29.00 33.14
C GLY A 11 -0.23 27.62 32.77
N LYS A 12 0.48 26.96 31.85
CA LYS A 12 0.82 25.54 31.91
C LYS A 12 1.67 25.17 30.70
N HIS A 13 2.90 24.75 30.99
CA HIS A 13 3.60 23.75 30.20
C HIS A 13 2.65 22.62 29.80
N ARG A 14 2.46 22.38 28.49
CA ARG A 14 1.98 21.08 28.00
C ARG A 14 2.75 20.67 26.76
N ARG A 15 3.65 19.71 26.98
CA ARG A 15 4.06 18.72 25.97
C ARG A 15 2.78 18.04 25.49
N HIS A 16 2.35 18.29 24.25
CA HIS A 16 1.37 17.45 23.56
C HIS A 16 2.12 16.70 22.46
N SER A 17 2.66 15.53 22.78
CA SER A 17 1.93 14.25 22.85
C SER A 17 1.58 13.77 21.44
N ARG A 18 2.33 12.76 21.03
CA ARG A 18 2.15 11.91 19.85
C ARG A 18 0.66 11.53 19.74
N LYS A 19 -0.12 12.24 18.93
CA LYS A 19 -1.40 11.72 18.47
C LYS A 19 -1.10 10.77 17.32
N GLY A 20 -0.90 9.51 17.70
CA GLY A 20 -0.91 8.38 16.78
C GLY A 20 -2.18 8.45 15.95
N PHE A 21 -2.02 8.42 14.63
CA PHE A 21 -3.11 8.18 13.71
C PHE A 21 -3.62 6.78 14.02
N SER A 22 -4.75 6.70 14.72
CA SER A 22 -5.54 5.49 14.87
C SER A 22 -6.06 5.13 13.49
N ALA A 23 -5.33 4.28 12.78
CA ALA A 23 -5.89 3.51 11.68
C ALA A 23 -7.03 2.69 12.27
N GLN A 24 -8.27 3.11 12.01
CA GLN A 24 -9.43 2.30 12.36
C GLN A 24 -9.38 1.03 11.51
N PRO A 25 -9.39 -0.16 12.12
CA PRO A 25 -9.45 -1.42 11.39
C PRO A 25 -10.84 -1.56 10.78
N ASN A 26 -10.86 -1.62 9.45
CA ASN A 26 -12.04 -1.96 8.66
C ASN A 26 -12.33 -3.46 8.82
N ALA A 27 -13.57 -3.74 9.26
CA ALA A 27 -14.10 -5.05 9.68
C ALA A 27 -14.42 -5.99 8.50
N ASP A 28 -13.36 -6.49 7.86
CA ASP A 28 -13.36 -7.66 6.97
C ASP A 28 -12.19 -8.59 7.38
N GLU A 29 -12.11 -8.87 8.68
CA GLU A 29 -11.08 -9.70 9.29
C GLU A 29 -11.65 -11.10 9.58
N SER A 30 -11.96 -11.90 8.55
CA SER A 30 -12.55 -13.23 8.80
C SER A 30 -12.15 -14.39 7.89
N SER A 31 -11.01 -14.32 7.21
CA SER A 31 -10.37 -15.56 6.72
C SER A 31 -8.87 -15.48 6.48
N TYR A 32 -8.20 -14.40 6.91
CA TYR A 32 -6.76 -14.32 6.78
C TYR A 32 -6.10 -15.19 7.86
N VAL A 33 -5.63 -16.39 7.47
CA VAL A 33 -4.86 -17.25 8.37
C VAL A 33 -3.42 -16.69 8.42
N PRO A 34 -2.97 -16.06 9.52
CA PRO A 34 -1.63 -15.51 9.57
C PRO A 34 -0.62 -16.66 9.56
N CYS A 35 0.46 -16.52 8.77
CA CYS A 35 1.63 -17.36 8.92
C CYS A 35 2.15 -17.20 10.37
N ARG A 36 2.03 -18.26 11.18
CA ARG A 36 2.42 -18.30 12.60
C ARG A 36 3.89 -18.67 12.80
N SER A 37 4.55 -19.14 11.75
CA SER A 37 5.95 -19.53 11.76
C SER A 37 6.80 -18.29 11.56
N GLY A 38 7.57 -17.90 12.58
CA GLY A 38 8.36 -16.65 12.62
C GLY A 38 9.46 -16.51 11.57
N ASP A 39 9.56 -17.43 10.61
CA ASP A 39 10.59 -17.48 9.57
C ASP A 39 9.95 -17.53 8.17
N CYS A 40 9.56 -16.36 7.65
CA CYS A 40 9.00 -16.20 6.30
C CYS A 40 9.97 -16.56 5.16
N ALA A 41 11.27 -16.69 5.44
CA ALA A 41 12.29 -16.96 4.43
C ALA A 41 12.25 -18.41 3.88
N GLN A 42 11.65 -19.34 4.62
CA GLN A 42 11.63 -20.77 4.26
C GLN A 42 10.21 -21.34 4.25
N CYS A 43 9.18 -20.51 4.28
CA CYS A 43 7.78 -20.97 4.26
C CYS A 43 7.41 -21.54 2.88
N PRO A 44 7.29 -22.88 2.73
CA PRO A 44 6.95 -23.48 1.44
C PRO A 44 5.46 -23.33 1.09
N SER A 45 4.66 -22.82 2.03
CA SER A 45 3.20 -22.84 1.94
C SER A 45 2.60 -21.58 1.30
N TYR A 46 3.35 -20.50 1.13
CA TYR A 46 2.81 -19.25 0.56
C TYR A 46 3.88 -18.40 -0.14
N ASP A 47 3.76 -18.29 -1.46
CA ASP A 47 4.74 -17.60 -2.31
C ASP A 47 4.98 -16.14 -1.91
N LEU A 48 3.97 -15.49 -1.32
CA LEU A 48 4.03 -14.06 -0.99
C LEU A 48 4.25 -13.78 0.50
N CYS A 49 4.21 -14.77 1.40
CA CYS A 49 4.36 -14.60 2.86
C CYS A 49 3.87 -13.24 3.41
N ARG A 50 2.59 -12.91 3.22
CA ARG A 50 1.96 -11.65 3.67
C ARG A 50 2.41 -10.37 2.96
N LYS A 51 3.23 -10.44 1.91
CA LYS A 51 3.63 -9.28 1.08
C LYS A 51 2.39 -8.59 0.52
N ARG A 52 2.33 -7.28 0.68
CA ARG A 52 1.28 -6.44 0.12
C ARG A 52 1.60 -6.06 -1.32
N VAL A 53 0.79 -6.55 -2.25
CA VAL A 53 0.91 -6.29 -3.69
C VAL A 53 -0.10 -5.22 -4.09
N LEU A 54 0.41 -4.07 -4.50
CA LEU A 54 -0.40 -2.97 -5.05
C LEU A 54 -0.35 -3.02 -6.58
N ILE A 55 -1.51 -3.07 -7.23
CA ILE A 55 -1.61 -2.85 -8.68
C ILE A 55 -2.13 -1.43 -8.94
N VAL A 56 -1.36 -0.64 -9.70
CA VAL A 56 -1.70 0.74 -10.06
C VAL A 56 -2.05 0.85 -11.54
N GLY A 57 -3.29 1.25 -11.81
CA GLY A 57 -3.87 1.18 -13.15
C GLY A 57 -4.23 -0.26 -13.52
N GLY A 58 -4.63 -0.49 -14.76
CA GLY A 58 -5.13 -1.80 -15.19
C GLY A 58 -6.58 -1.75 -15.61
N ILE A 59 -7.11 -2.91 -15.97
CA ILE A 59 -8.54 -3.06 -16.27
C ILE A 59 -9.24 -3.48 -14.99
N GLU A 60 -10.14 -2.64 -14.49
CA GLU A 60 -10.91 -2.87 -13.25
C GLU A 60 -11.58 -4.25 -13.21
N ARG A 61 -12.08 -4.75 -14.35
CA ARG A 61 -12.66 -6.11 -14.46
C ARG A 61 -11.70 -7.24 -14.06
N MET A 62 -10.40 -7.01 -14.11
CA MET A 62 -9.36 -7.98 -13.72
C MET A 62 -9.06 -7.95 -12.23
N GLU A 63 -9.53 -6.95 -11.50
CA GLU A 63 -9.24 -6.78 -10.06
C GLU A 63 -9.55 -8.06 -9.28
N LYS A 64 -10.74 -8.64 -9.48
CA LYS A 64 -11.14 -9.89 -8.79
C LYS A 64 -10.19 -11.04 -9.07
N ALA A 65 -9.72 -11.16 -10.31
CA ALA A 65 -8.82 -12.23 -10.69
C ALA A 65 -7.40 -12.03 -10.14
N TYR A 66 -6.91 -10.78 -10.09
CA TYR A 66 -5.65 -10.47 -9.43
C TYR A 66 -5.72 -10.70 -7.92
N ARG A 67 -6.81 -10.25 -7.29
CA ARG A 67 -7.06 -10.46 -5.86
C ARG A 67 -6.99 -11.94 -5.53
N LYS A 68 -7.76 -12.75 -6.25
CA LYS A 68 -7.76 -14.20 -6.10
C LYS A 68 -6.34 -14.78 -6.23
N LEU A 69 -5.61 -14.44 -7.30
CA LEU A 69 -4.25 -14.91 -7.52
C LEU A 69 -3.27 -14.55 -6.38
N VAL A 70 -3.36 -13.33 -5.86
CA VAL A 70 -2.48 -12.81 -4.80
C VAL A 70 -2.80 -13.44 -3.45
N GLU A 71 -4.09 -13.47 -3.11
CA GLU A 71 -4.57 -13.95 -1.82
C GLU A 71 -4.47 -15.49 -1.71
N GLU A 72 -4.70 -16.23 -2.81
CA GLU A 72 -4.44 -17.69 -2.87
C GLU A 72 -2.95 -18.02 -2.63
N ARG A 73 -2.05 -17.10 -3.01
CA ARG A 73 -0.60 -17.19 -2.75
C ARG A 73 -0.17 -16.56 -1.42
N GLY A 74 -1.13 -16.21 -0.56
CA GLY A 74 -0.89 -15.72 0.81
C GLY A 74 -0.42 -14.27 0.89
N GLY A 75 -0.57 -13.52 -0.20
CA GLY A 75 -0.32 -12.08 -0.25
C GLY A 75 -1.54 -11.26 0.16
N ILE A 76 -1.34 -9.95 0.30
CA ILE A 76 -2.43 -8.99 0.53
C ILE A 76 -2.56 -8.15 -0.73
N PHE A 77 -3.75 -8.13 -1.33
CA PHE A 77 -3.99 -7.39 -2.56
C PHE A 77 -4.57 -6.00 -2.32
N GLU A 78 -3.99 -5.00 -2.98
CA GLU A 78 -4.50 -3.63 -3.03
C GLU A 78 -4.58 -3.15 -4.49
N TYR A 79 -5.66 -2.47 -4.84
CA TYR A 79 -5.85 -1.92 -6.19
C TYR A 79 -6.02 -0.41 -6.13
N HIS A 80 -5.42 0.28 -7.10
CA HIS A 80 -5.64 1.70 -7.31
C HIS A 80 -5.76 1.97 -8.80
N ALA A 81 -6.94 2.36 -9.28
CA ALA A 81 -7.21 2.57 -10.72
C ALA A 81 -6.37 3.69 -11.39
N GLY A 82 -5.56 4.41 -10.62
CA GLY A 82 -4.51 5.29 -11.15
C GLY A 82 -4.96 6.73 -11.39
N HIS A 83 -6.21 7.05 -11.07
CA HIS A 83 -6.71 8.42 -11.13
C HIS A 83 -6.03 9.31 -10.09
N MET A 84 -5.58 10.49 -10.53
CA MET A 84 -4.86 11.46 -9.70
C MET A 84 -5.75 12.56 -9.13
N LYS A 85 -7.08 12.49 -9.35
CA LYS A 85 -8.03 13.59 -9.12
C LYS A 85 -8.05 14.13 -7.68
N SER A 86 -7.57 13.38 -6.68
CA SER A 86 -7.53 13.79 -5.28
C SER A 86 -6.10 14.07 -4.73
N GLY A 87 -5.22 14.63 -5.58
CA GLY A 87 -3.91 15.15 -5.14
C GLY A 87 -2.84 14.08 -4.87
N GLY A 88 -3.01 12.86 -5.36
CA GLY A 88 -2.00 11.79 -5.31
C GLY A 88 -1.68 11.21 -3.93
N LYS A 89 -2.20 11.79 -2.83
CA LYS A 89 -1.98 11.30 -1.46
C LYS A 89 -2.48 9.87 -1.24
N GLY A 90 -3.61 9.50 -1.85
CA GLY A 90 -4.13 8.13 -1.78
C GLY A 90 -3.17 7.11 -2.40
N LEU A 91 -2.66 7.40 -3.60
CA LEU A 91 -1.65 6.58 -4.26
C LEU A 91 -0.34 6.55 -3.45
N GLU A 92 0.10 7.69 -2.92
CA GLU A 92 1.30 7.78 -2.08
C GLU A 92 1.23 6.87 -0.86
N ASN A 93 0.13 6.92 -0.11
CA ASN A 93 -0.09 6.07 1.06
C ASN A 93 -0.14 4.58 0.69
N SER A 94 -0.76 4.26 -0.45
CA SER A 94 -0.86 2.87 -0.95
C SER A 94 0.53 2.33 -1.31
N VAL A 95 1.33 3.11 -2.04
CA VAL A 95 2.72 2.75 -2.39
C VAL A 95 3.58 2.60 -1.14
N GLN A 96 3.41 3.47 -0.14
CA GLN A 96 4.18 3.41 1.10
C GLN A 96 3.92 2.12 1.89
N ARG A 97 2.66 1.65 1.92
CA ARG A 97 2.28 0.39 2.58
C ARG A 97 2.61 -0.85 1.77
N ALA A 98 2.68 -0.74 0.44
CA ALA A 98 2.95 -1.87 -0.42
C ALA A 98 4.39 -2.41 -0.21
N ASP A 99 4.53 -3.72 -0.29
CA ASP A 99 5.83 -4.38 -0.39
C ASP A 99 6.26 -4.51 -1.85
N LEU A 100 5.28 -4.55 -2.76
CA LEU A 100 5.46 -4.62 -4.20
C LEU A 100 4.44 -3.75 -4.91
N VAL A 101 4.88 -2.97 -5.90
CA VAL A 101 3.99 -2.22 -6.78
C VAL A 101 4.11 -2.72 -8.21
N LEU A 102 2.99 -3.08 -8.82
CA LEU A 102 2.89 -3.46 -10.22
C LEU A 102 2.15 -2.37 -10.99
N CYS A 103 2.70 -1.96 -12.13
CA CYS A 103 2.13 -0.91 -12.96
C CYS A 103 2.11 -1.34 -14.43
N PRO A 104 0.99 -1.86 -14.95
CA PRO A 104 0.86 -2.17 -16.37
C PRO A 104 0.90 -0.89 -17.22
N VAL A 105 1.86 -0.80 -18.16
CA VAL A 105 2.09 0.43 -18.95
C VAL A 105 1.05 0.63 -20.05
N ASN A 106 0.51 -0.45 -20.63
CA ASN A 106 -0.33 -0.37 -21.81
C ASN A 106 -1.74 0.19 -21.55
N CYS A 107 -2.16 0.22 -20.29
CA CYS A 107 -3.50 0.63 -19.88
C CYS A 107 -3.47 1.72 -18.80
N ASN A 108 -2.32 2.34 -18.58
CA ASN A 108 -2.17 3.40 -17.59
C ASN A 108 -1.68 4.68 -18.26
N SER A 109 -2.11 5.83 -17.73
CA SER A 109 -1.68 7.12 -18.25
C SER A 109 -0.16 7.32 -18.03
N HIS A 110 0.49 8.06 -18.93
CA HIS A 110 1.90 8.40 -18.79
C HIS A 110 2.21 9.09 -17.44
N GLY A 111 1.32 9.97 -16.99
CA GLY A 111 1.43 10.64 -15.68
C GLY A 111 1.44 9.66 -14.51
N ALA A 112 0.55 8.66 -14.52
CA ALA A 112 0.51 7.63 -13.48
C ALA A 112 1.77 6.78 -13.43
N CYS A 113 2.28 6.34 -14.59
CA CYS A 113 3.54 5.59 -14.67
C CYS A 113 4.73 6.39 -14.09
N LEU A 114 4.86 7.66 -14.47
CA LEU A 114 5.91 8.54 -13.94
C LEU A 114 5.78 8.73 -12.43
N LYS A 115 4.56 8.93 -11.93
CA LYS A 115 4.31 9.13 -10.50
C LYS A 115 4.63 7.87 -9.70
N VAL A 116 4.18 6.69 -10.15
CA VAL A 116 4.50 5.42 -9.48
C VAL A 116 6.00 5.19 -9.43
N LYS A 117 6.72 5.46 -10.53
CA LYS A 117 8.19 5.37 -10.57
C LYS A 117 8.86 6.36 -9.60
N SER A 118 8.36 7.59 -9.53
CA SER A 118 8.85 8.60 -8.58
C SER A 118 8.60 8.21 -7.12
N LEU A 119 7.39 7.72 -6.81
CA LEU A 119 7.02 7.27 -5.46
C LEU A 119 7.80 6.02 -5.05
N GLY A 120 8.00 5.06 -5.96
CA GLY A 120 8.83 3.89 -5.73
C GLY A 120 10.26 4.26 -5.36
N LYS A 121 10.87 5.18 -6.11
CA LYS A 121 12.20 5.71 -5.77
C LYS A 121 12.21 6.43 -4.42
N LYS A 122 11.22 7.30 -4.17
CA LYS A 122 11.10 8.08 -2.93
C LYS A 122 11.02 7.17 -1.68
N PHE A 123 10.24 6.11 -1.73
CA PHE A 123 10.04 5.19 -0.60
C PHE A 123 10.90 3.93 -0.65
N LYS A 124 11.81 3.83 -1.63
CA LYS A 124 12.63 2.63 -1.88
C LYS A 124 11.80 1.34 -1.99
N LYS A 125 10.65 1.44 -2.66
CA LYS A 125 9.74 0.32 -2.90
C LYS A 125 10.00 -0.30 -4.27
N PRO A 126 9.98 -1.64 -4.40
CA PRO A 126 10.13 -2.28 -5.69
C PRO A 126 8.90 -2.00 -6.55
N VAL A 127 9.15 -1.41 -7.71
CA VAL A 127 8.13 -1.09 -8.71
C VAL A 127 8.45 -1.87 -9.98
N HIS A 128 7.51 -2.68 -10.44
CA HIS A 128 7.62 -3.42 -11.70
C HIS A 128 6.64 -2.86 -12.70
N MET A 129 7.19 -2.32 -13.79
CA MET A 129 6.40 -1.91 -14.95
C MET A 129 6.10 -3.15 -15.78
N LEU A 130 4.81 -3.47 -15.94
CA LEU A 130 4.37 -4.65 -16.70
C LEU A 130 4.04 -4.25 -18.13
N SER A 131 4.49 -5.03 -19.11
CA SER A 131 4.18 -4.80 -20.53
C SER A 131 2.71 -5.02 -20.88
N ASN A 132 1.97 -5.80 -20.07
CA ASN A 132 0.54 -6.05 -20.23
C ASN A 132 -0.16 -6.26 -18.87
N PHE A 133 -1.49 -6.34 -18.90
CA PHE A 133 -2.37 -6.56 -17.74
C PHE A 133 -2.86 -8.02 -17.65
N SER A 134 -2.16 -8.98 -18.24
CA SER A 134 -2.60 -10.38 -18.14
C SER A 134 -2.35 -10.95 -16.74
N LEU A 135 -3.19 -11.89 -16.30
CA LEU A 135 -2.95 -12.65 -15.07
C LEU A 135 -1.61 -13.38 -15.11
N SER A 136 -1.25 -13.94 -16.26
CA SER A 136 0.00 -14.65 -16.45
C SER A 136 1.23 -13.73 -16.27
N ALA A 137 1.15 -12.47 -16.71
CA ALA A 137 2.24 -11.52 -16.47
C ALA A 137 2.41 -11.23 -14.98
N VAL A 138 1.31 -11.03 -14.24
CA VAL A 138 1.34 -10.82 -12.80
C VAL A 138 1.87 -12.05 -12.06
N ALA A 139 1.38 -13.25 -12.40
CA ALA A 139 1.84 -14.51 -11.82
C ALA A 139 3.35 -14.72 -12.01
N ARG A 140 3.86 -14.53 -13.23
CA ARG A 140 5.30 -14.65 -13.52
C ARG A 140 6.15 -13.62 -12.76
N THR A 141 5.64 -12.41 -12.57
CA THR A 141 6.34 -11.41 -11.75
C THR A 141 6.42 -11.85 -10.29
N MET A 142 5.34 -12.43 -9.74
CA MET A 142 5.33 -12.97 -8.37
C MET A 142 6.31 -14.14 -8.22
N GLU A 143 6.31 -15.09 -9.16
CA GLU A 143 7.24 -16.22 -9.16
C GLU A 143 8.71 -15.78 -9.16
N ARG A 144 9.05 -14.76 -9.97
CA ARG A 144 10.41 -14.20 -10.00
C ARG A 144 10.81 -13.53 -8.69
N LEU A 145 9.87 -12.91 -7.99
CA LEU A 145 10.12 -12.27 -6.70
C LEU A 145 10.27 -13.26 -5.56
N HIS A 146 9.69 -14.44 -5.70
CA HIS A 146 9.93 -15.54 -4.79
C HIS A 146 11.32 -16.16 -5.02
N ALA A 147 11.69 -16.42 -6.28
CA ALA A 147 12.97 -17.03 -6.62
C ALA A 147 14.21 -16.16 -6.32
N ALA A 148 14.02 -14.87 -6.06
CA ALA A 148 15.09 -13.93 -5.70
C ALA A 148 15.32 -13.76 -4.19
N ASN A 149 14.51 -14.43 -3.36
CA ASN A 149 14.63 -14.47 -1.90
C ASN A 149 15.30 -15.78 -1.45
#